data_AF-G8WPH7-F1
#
_entry.id   AF-G8WPH7-F1
#
_cell.length_a   1.000
_cell.length_b   1.000
_cell.length_c   1.000
_cell.angle_alpha   90.00
_cell.angle_beta   90.00
_cell.angle_gamma   90.00
#
_symmetry.space_group_name_H-M   'P 1'
#
loop_
_entity.id
_entity.type
_entity.pdbx_description
1 polymer ?
#
loop_
_entity_poly.entity_id
_entity_poly.type
_entity_poly.pdbx_seq_one_letter_code
_entity_poly.pdbx_strand_id
1 'polypeptide(L)' 'MCTACRARRDWLLINHSRNVWIVCRCSNQWLEPEISRADFDALIATPDGTTYPSVEQGLAALGFDGAFAGTYLD' A
#
# COMPACT_ATOMS: atom_id res chain seq x y z
N MET A 1 -3.51 -9.73 -7.86
CA MET A 1 -2.17 -9.94 -8.48
C MET A 1 -1.80 -8.67 -9.23
N CYS A 2 -0.55 -8.25 -9.19
CA CYS A 2 -0.09 -7.05 -9.89
C CYS A 2 -0.18 -7.26 -11.39
N THR A 3 -0.87 -6.36 -12.10
CA THR A 3 -0.94 -6.41 -13.56
C THR A 3 0.40 -6.03 -14.20
N ALA A 4 1.25 -5.26 -13.51
CA ALA A 4 2.55 -4.83 -14.03
C ALA A 4 3.67 -5.87 -13.85
N CYS A 5 3.79 -6.50 -12.68
CA CYS A 5 4.91 -7.38 -12.34
C CYS A 5 4.52 -8.82 -11.96
N ARG A 6 3.22 -9.15 -11.94
CA ARG A 6 2.67 -10.46 -11.54
C ARG A 6 2.89 -10.87 -10.09
N ALA A 7 3.35 -9.96 -9.22
CA ALA A 7 3.40 -10.19 -7.78
C ALA A 7 2.01 -10.54 -7.22
N ARG A 8 1.96 -11.48 -6.27
CA ARG A 8 0.70 -11.97 -5.69
C ARG A 8 0.43 -11.45 -4.27
N ARG A 9 1.44 -10.90 -3.60
CA ARG A 9 1.42 -10.47 -2.18
C ARG A 9 2.39 -9.31 -1.94
N ASP A 10 2.63 -8.99 -0.68
CA ASP A 10 3.48 -7.88 -0.19
C ASP A 10 3.02 -6.53 -0.71
N TRP A 11 1.79 -6.22 -0.36
CA TRP A 11 1.08 -5.03 -0.75
C TRP A 11 1.08 -3.99 0.36
N LEU A 12 1.17 -2.72 -0.02
CA LEU A 12 0.83 -1.61 0.86
C LEU A 12 -0.62 -1.21 0.62
N LEU A 13 -1.35 -0.96 1.70
CA LEU A 13 -2.70 -0.39 1.64
C LEU A 13 -2.65 1.10 2.00
N ILE A 14 -3.29 1.93 1.18
CA ILE A 14 -3.46 3.37 1.43
C ILE A 14 -4.95 3.64 1.59
N ASN A 15 -5.35 4.09 2.78
CA ASN A 15 -6.68 4.63 3.01
C ASN A 15 -6.70 6.11 2.60
N HIS A 16 -7.43 6.45 1.55
CA HIS A 16 -7.54 7.81 1.04
C HIS A 16 -8.99 8.18 0.71
N SER A 17 -9.51 9.18 1.42
CA SER A 17 -10.89 9.65 1.31
C SER A 17 -11.91 8.54 1.63
N ARG A 18 -12.62 8.00 0.62
CA ARG A 18 -13.59 6.91 0.77
C ARG A 18 -13.07 5.57 0.28
N ASN A 19 -11.84 5.54 -0.23
CA ASN A 19 -11.30 4.43 -0.99
C ASN A 19 -10.06 3.86 -0.30
N VAL A 20 -9.88 2.55 -0.43
CA VAL A 20 -8.62 1.89 -0.12
C VAL A 20 -7.92 1.58 -1.44
N TRP A 21 -6.64 1.90 -1.50
CA TRP A 21 -5.78 1.64 -2.65
C TRP A 21 -4.74 0.60 -2.28
N ILE A 22 -4.41 -0.26 -3.23
CA ILE A 22 -3.28 -1.17 -3.11
C ILE A 22 -2.11 -0.61 -3.90
N VAL A 23 -0.92 -0.66 -3.32
CA VAL A 23 0.35 -0.32 -3.98
C VAL A 23 1.28 -1.54 -4.00
N CYS A 24 1.77 -1.88 -5.18
CA CYS A 24 2.83 -2.88 -5.37
C CYS A 24 4.20 -2.31 -5.02
N ARG A 25 5.17 -3.16 -4.64
CA ARG A 25 6.59 -2.76 -4.61
C ARG A 25 7.14 -2.27 -5.96
N CYS A 26 6.49 -2.58 -7.07
CA CYS A 26 6.82 -2.01 -8.40
C CYS A 26 6.11 -0.68 -8.69
N SER A 27 5.55 -0.03 -7.67
CA SER A 27 4.81 1.25 -7.73
C SER A 27 3.49 1.23 -8.48
N ASN A 28 3.06 0.09 -9.02
CA ASN A 28 1.75 -0.04 -9.65
C ASN A 28 0.66 0.03 -8.58
N GLN A 29 -0.38 0.84 -8.84
CA GLN A 29 -1.47 1.10 -7.90
C GLN A 29 -2.81 0.76 -8.54
N TRP A 30 -3.75 0.27 -7.73
CA TRP A 30 -5.14 0.13 -8.15
C TRP A 30 -6.09 0.25 -6.95
N LEU A 31 -7.36 0.53 -7.25
CA LEU A 31 -8.42 0.62 -6.27
C LEU A 31 -8.78 -0.78 -5.75
N GLU A 32 -8.90 -0.93 -4.43
CA GLU A 32 -9.46 -2.13 -3.80
C GLU A 32 -10.94 -1.89 -3.50
N PRO A 33 -11.87 -2.47 -4.28
CA PRO A 33 -13.30 -2.20 -4.14
C PRO A 33 -13.97 -2.92 -2.97
N GLU A 34 -13.37 -4.00 -2.44
CA GLU A 34 -14.01 -4.83 -1.40
C GLU A 34 -13.69 -4.37 0.02
N ILE A 35 -12.65 -3.54 0.20
CA ILE A 35 -12.26 -3.01 1.50
C ILE A 35 -12.78 -1.58 1.64
N SER A 36 -13.75 -1.38 2.53
CA SER A 36 -14.22 -0.04 2.85
C SER A 36 -13.24 0.68 3.79
N ARG A 37 -13.29 2.02 3.79
CA ARG A 37 -12.55 2.82 4.77
C ARG A 37 -12.89 2.43 6.22
N ALA A 38 -14.16 2.14 6.51
CA ALA A 38 -14.58 1.78 7.86
C ALA A 38 -13.97 0.45 8.32
N ASP A 39 -13.91 -0.54 7.42
CA ASP A 39 -13.29 -1.84 7.71
C ASP A 39 -11.78 -1.70 7.90
N PHE A 40 -11.12 -0.89 7.07
CA PHE A 40 -9.70 -0.57 7.23
C PHE A 40 -9.42 0.09 8.59
N ASP A 41 -10.17 1.14 8.93
CA ASP A 41 -10.01 1.89 10.18
C ASP A 41 -10.31 1.01 11.42
N ALA A 42 -11.19 0.01 11.30
CA ALA A 42 -11.49 -0.93 12.38
C ALA A 42 -10.38 -1.98 12.64
N LEU A 43 -9.58 -2.29 11.61
CA LEU A 43 -8.52 -3.32 11.68
C LEU A 43 -7.15 -2.76 12.04
N ILE A 44 -6.94 -1.46 11.81
CA ILE A 44 -5.68 -0.80 12.13
C ILE A 44 -5.66 -0.39 13.61
N ALA A 45 -4.83 -1.08 14.40
CA ALA A 45 -4.44 -0.63 15.73
C ALA A 45 -3.00 -0.11 15.67
N THR A 46 -2.81 1.21 15.54
CA THR A 46 -1.45 1.79 15.54
C THR A 46 -1.28 2.76 16.71
N PRO A 47 -0.61 2.36 17.80
CA PRO A 47 -0.17 3.30 18.83
C PRO A 47 0.99 4.20 18.32
N ASP A 48 1.81 3.71 17.38
CA ASP A 48 3.04 4.38 16.92
C ASP A 48 3.07 4.65 15.40
N GLY A 49 2.08 5.40 14.89
CA GLY A 49 2.07 5.83 13.50
C GLY A 49 3.18 6.84 13.18
N THR A 50 3.85 6.69 12.04
CA THR A 50 4.77 7.71 11.50
C THR A 50 4.03 8.60 10.51
N THR A 51 4.04 9.91 10.74
CA THR A 51 3.50 10.90 9.79
C THR A 51 4.59 11.32 8.81
N TYR A 52 4.36 11.10 7.52
CA TYR A 52 5.23 11.58 6.45
C TYR A 52 4.69 12.89 5.85
N PRO A 53 5.57 13.81 5.40
CA PRO A 53 5.17 15.06 4.76
C PRO A 53 4.40 14.91 3.44
N SER A 54 4.57 13.81 2.72
CA SER A 54 3.80 13.50 1.50
C SER A 54 3.61 11.99 1.31
N VAL A 55 2.70 11.61 0.42
CA VAL A 55 2.45 10.20 0.07
C VAL A 55 3.70 9.57 -0.53
N GLU A 56 4.40 10.28 -1.43
CA GLU A 56 5.61 9.81 -2.10
C GLU A 56 6.72 9.51 -1.10
N GLN A 57 6.88 10.35 -0.08
CA GLN A 57 7.87 10.11 0.98
C GLN A 57 7.49 8.89 1.84
N GLY A 58 6.20 8.69 2.14
CA GLY A 58 5.73 7.49 2.82
C GLY A 58 5.96 6.23 1.97
N LEU A 59 5.68 6.28 0.68
CA LEU A 59 5.93 5.18 -0.26
C LEU A 59 7.41 4.80 -0.30
N ALA A 60 8.31 5.79 -0.41
CA ALA A 60 9.75 5.55 -0.39
C ALA A 60 10.21 4.95 0.94
N ALA A 61 9.77 5.52 2.07
CA ALA A 61 10.15 5.04 3.40
C ALA A 61 9.68 3.59 3.68
N LEU A 62 8.55 3.19 3.10
CA LEU A 62 8.00 1.83 3.22
C LEU A 62 8.51 0.87 2.12
N GLY A 63 9.26 1.35 1.14
CA GLY A 63 9.82 0.56 0.03
C GLY A 63 8.82 0.18 -1.06
N PHE A 64 7.87 1.07 -1.33
CA PHE A 64 6.81 0.95 -2.35
C PHE A 64 6.93 2.02 -3.46
N ASP A 65 8.09 2.67 -3.57
CA ASP A 65 8.42 3.66 -4.60
C ASP A 65 8.96 3.04 -5.90
N GLY A 66 9.20 1.72 -5.93
CA GLY A 66 9.65 0.99 -7.12
C GLY A 66 11.05 0.41 -6.98
N ALA A 67 11.84 0.89 -6.02
CA ALA A 67 13.23 0.46 -5.83
C ALA A 67 13.35 -1.05 -5.50
N PHE A 68 12.29 -1.62 -4.93
CA PHE A 68 12.20 -3.02 -4.50
C PHE A 68 11.32 -3.87 -5.44
N ALA A 69 11.16 -3.46 -6.69
CA ALA A 69 10.51 -4.30 -7.70
C ALA A 69 11.27 -5.63 -7.86
N GLY A 70 10.55 -6.76 -7.79
CA GLY A 70 11.16 -8.09 -7.85
C GLY A 70 11.53 -8.70 -6.50
N THR A 71 11.60 -7.92 -5.41
CA THR A 71 11.89 -8.45 -4.07
C THR A 71 10.59 -8.72 -3.32
N TYR A 72 9.97 -9.85 -3.61
CA TYR A 72 8.77 -10.34 -2.94
C TYR A 72 9.20 -11.42 -1.92
N LEU A 73 8.71 -11.34 -0.70
CA LEU A 73 9.00 -12.32 0.34
C LEU A 73 8.27 -13.64 0.02
N ASP A 74 8.93 -14.77 0.35
CA ASP A 74 8.49 -16.16 0.67
C ASP A 74 7.30 -16.35 1.61
#